data_AF-A0A7S0T3Z2-F1
#
_entry.id   AF-A0A7S0T3Z2-F1
#
_cell.length_a   1.000
_cell.length_b   1.000
_cell.length_c   1.000
_cell.angle_alpha   90.00
_cell.angle_beta   90.00
_cell.angle_gamma   90.00
#
_symmetry.space_group_name_H-M   'P 1'
#
loop_
_entity.id
_entity.type
_entity.pdbx_description
1 polymer ?
#
loop_
_entity_poly.entity_id
_entity_poly.type
_entity_poly.pdbx_seq_one_letter_code
_entity_poly.pdbx_strand_id
1 'polypeptide(L)'
;EGIEVDAARRTEAVREGVLKAAAEIGGTVPEHLLSVQDKGSLLWEVANLVESVTPITGRFDEELLRLPEEVLTTVMKKHQRYFPVVDSSTGKLLNAFVTVANGRVDVDVVRAGNEAVLRARYADAAFFYDHDC
;
A
#
# COMPACT_ATOMS: atom_id res chain seq x y z
N GLU A 1 1.70 -23.70 21.69
CA GLU A 1 0.87 -23.48 20.49
C GLU A 1 0.24 -22.07 20.46
N GLY A 2 1.00 -20.99 20.72
CA GLY A 2 0.43 -19.63 20.82
C GLY A 2 0.75 -18.67 19.66
N ILE A 3 1.73 -19.01 18.82
CA ILE A 3 2.31 -18.07 17.85
C ILE A 3 1.44 -17.93 16.58
N GLU A 4 0.77 -19.02 16.17
CA GLU A 4 -0.01 -19.04 14.92
C GLU A 4 -1.36 -18.31 15.05
N VAL A 5 -1.98 -18.33 16.23
CA VAL A 5 -3.24 -17.62 16.51
C VAL A 5 -3.06 -16.10 16.51
N ASP A 6 -1.93 -15.63 17.04
CA ASP A 6 -1.59 -14.21 17.11
C ASP A 6 -1.30 -13.63 15.72
N ALA A 7 -0.55 -14.35 14.88
CA ALA A 7 -0.25 -13.93 13.52
C ALA A 7 -1.51 -13.85 12.64
N ALA A 8 -2.41 -14.83 12.75
CA ALA A 8 -3.69 -14.80 12.03
C ALA A 8 -4.56 -13.61 12.43
N ARG A 9 -4.67 -13.32 13.74
CA ARG A 9 -5.41 -12.15 14.24
C ARG A 9 -4.81 -10.83 13.76
N ARG A 10 -3.48 -10.69 13.77
CA ARG A 10 -2.82 -9.48 13.27
C ARG A 10 -3.01 -9.31 11.77
N THR A 11 -2.93 -10.40 11.01
CA THR A 11 -3.15 -10.37 9.56
C THR A 11 -4.55 -9.87 9.23
N GLU A 12 -5.57 -10.34 9.95
CA GLU A 12 -6.94 -9.83 9.78
C GLU A 12 -7.05 -8.37 10.21
N ALA A 13 -6.45 -7.97 11.34
CA ALA A 13 -6.47 -6.58 11.80
C ALA A 13 -5.80 -5.62 10.79
N VAL A 14 -4.68 -6.02 10.17
CA VAL A 14 -4.04 -5.26 9.08
C VAL A 14 -4.98 -5.17 7.89
N ARG A 15 -5.60 -6.28 7.49
CA ARG A 15 -6.52 -6.33 6.34
C ARG A 15 -7.70 -5.38 6.54
N GLU A 16 -8.37 -5.47 7.69
CA GLU A 16 -9.49 -4.61 8.04
C GLU A 16 -9.07 -3.14 8.10
N GLY A 17 -7.93 -2.85 8.72
CA GLY A 17 -7.39 -1.50 8.82
C GLY A 17 -7.08 -0.89 7.44
N VAL A 18 -6.45 -1.66 6.57
CA VAL A 18 -6.11 -1.24 5.19
C VAL A 18 -7.38 -1.03 4.36
N LEU A 19 -8.34 -1.96 4.43
CA LEU A 19 -9.61 -1.84 3.72
C LEU A 19 -10.41 -0.62 4.17
N LYS A 20 -10.48 -0.38 5.49
CA LYS A 20 -11.18 0.77 6.04
C LYS A 20 -10.54 2.08 5.57
N ALA A 21 -9.21 2.17 5.66
CA ALA A 21 -8.44 3.32 5.20
C ALA A 21 -8.63 3.59 3.69
N ALA A 22 -8.67 2.53 2.87
CA ALA A 22 -8.96 2.65 1.45
C ALA A 22 -10.41 3.10 1.18
N ALA A 23 -11.38 2.57 1.93
CA ALA A 23 -12.79 2.94 1.79
C ALA A 23 -13.04 4.41 2.17
N GLU A 24 -12.32 4.95 3.17
CA GLU A 24 -12.41 6.36 3.56
C GLU A 24 -12.03 7.33 2.42
N ILE A 25 -11.22 6.88 1.46
CA ILE A 25 -10.84 7.66 0.29
C ILE A 25 -11.62 7.28 -0.98
N GLY A 26 -12.69 6.48 -0.85
CA GLY A 26 -13.56 6.05 -1.95
C GLY A 26 -13.04 4.84 -2.75
N GLY A 27 -11.92 4.24 -2.31
CA GLY A 27 -11.30 3.12 -2.98
C GLY A 27 -11.39 1.81 -2.22
N THR A 28 -10.77 0.78 -2.78
CA THR A 28 -10.56 -0.52 -2.18
C THR A 28 -9.17 -1.02 -2.54
N VAL A 29 -8.70 -2.08 -1.89
CA VAL A 29 -7.41 -2.72 -2.21
C VAL A 29 -7.71 -4.03 -2.95
N PRO A 30 -6.98 -4.37 -4.02
CA PRO A 30 -7.29 -5.56 -4.81
C PRO A 30 -7.10 -6.83 -3.97
N GLU A 31 -8.06 -7.77 -4.09
CA GLU A 31 -8.18 -8.93 -3.20
C GLU A 31 -6.94 -9.84 -3.19
N HIS A 32 -6.20 -9.91 -4.31
CA HIS A 32 -4.97 -10.69 -4.40
C HIS A 32 -3.88 -10.22 -3.41
N LEU A 33 -3.92 -8.96 -2.96
CA LEU A 33 -3.01 -8.41 -1.95
C LEU A 33 -3.53 -8.56 -0.52
N LEU A 34 -4.81 -8.86 -0.36
CA LEU A 34 -5.50 -9.05 0.92
C LEU A 34 -5.66 -10.53 1.27
N SER A 35 -4.97 -11.42 0.56
CA SER A 35 -5.06 -12.87 0.79
C SER A 35 -4.44 -13.25 2.12
N VAL A 36 -5.28 -13.51 3.12
CA VAL A 36 -4.87 -13.96 4.47
C VAL A 36 -4.35 -15.40 4.49
N GLN A 37 -4.72 -16.20 3.48
CA GLN A 37 -4.29 -17.61 3.36
C GLN A 37 -2.91 -17.74 2.74
N ASP A 38 -2.46 -16.70 2.02
CA ASP A 38 -1.17 -16.70 1.36
C ASP A 38 -0.10 -16.16 2.32
N LYS A 39 0.64 -17.09 2.96
CA LYS A 39 1.73 -16.77 3.90
C LYS A 39 2.92 -16.04 3.25
N GLY A 40 2.95 -15.93 1.91
CA GLY A 40 3.92 -15.14 1.15
C GLY A 40 3.38 -13.78 0.69
N SER A 41 2.15 -13.43 1.07
CA SER A 41 1.53 -12.18 0.65
C SER A 41 2.10 -10.99 1.38
N LEU A 42 1.96 -9.83 0.74
CA LEU A 42 2.31 -8.54 1.32
C LEU A 42 1.62 -8.32 2.68
N LEU A 43 0.37 -8.76 2.81
CA LEU A 43 -0.40 -8.67 4.03
C LEU A 43 0.24 -9.46 5.17
N TRP A 44 0.64 -10.71 4.90
CA TRP A 44 1.28 -11.56 5.90
C TRP A 44 2.66 -11.01 6.31
N GLU A 45 3.45 -10.51 5.34
CA GLU A 45 4.73 -9.85 5.64
C GLU A 45 4.54 -8.62 6.54
N VAL A 46 3.61 -7.73 6.18
CA VAL A 46 3.33 -6.51 6.96
C VAL A 46 2.84 -6.88 8.36
N ALA A 47 1.92 -7.84 8.48
CA ALA A 47 1.37 -8.29 9.77
C ALA A 47 2.42 -8.94 10.69
N ASN A 48 3.45 -9.57 10.14
CA ASN A 48 4.57 -10.10 10.94
C ASN A 48 5.61 -9.04 11.28
N LEU A 49 5.66 -7.95 10.52
CA LEU A 49 6.63 -6.88 10.73
C LEU A 49 6.12 -5.80 11.69
N VAL A 50 4.80 -5.66 11.87
CA VAL A 50 4.18 -4.67 12.75
C VAL A 50 3.60 -5.31 14.00
N GLU A 51 3.90 -4.72 15.15
CA GLU A 51 3.29 -5.12 16.43
C GLU A 51 2.01 -4.33 16.71
N SER A 52 1.97 -3.06 16.26
CA SER A 52 0.77 -2.21 16.29
C SER A 52 0.41 -1.78 14.88
N VAL A 53 -0.80 -2.12 14.46
CA VAL A 53 -1.33 -1.83 13.13
C VAL A 53 -1.82 -0.39 13.08
N THR A 54 -1.04 0.48 12.42
CA THR A 54 -1.45 1.87 12.15
C THR A 54 -1.55 2.07 10.65
N PRO A 55 -2.76 1.94 10.04
CA PRO A 55 -2.94 2.20 8.63
C PRO A 55 -2.86 3.71 8.37
N ILE A 56 -2.13 4.08 7.32
CA ILE A 56 -1.89 5.46 6.90
C ILE A 56 -2.19 5.55 5.42
N THR A 57 -3.09 6.45 5.06
CA THR A 57 -3.39 6.77 3.67
C THR A 57 -2.46 7.87 3.17
N GLY A 58 -1.93 7.70 1.97
CA GLY A 58 -1.16 8.70 1.26
C GLY A 58 -1.65 8.85 -0.16
N ARG A 59 -1.34 9.99 -0.78
CA ARG A 59 -1.66 10.28 -2.17
C ARG A 59 -0.40 10.69 -2.93
N PHE A 60 -0.37 10.38 -4.21
CA PHE A 60 0.69 10.82 -5.10
C PHE A 60 0.10 11.65 -6.25
N ASP A 61 0.99 12.25 -7.03
CA ASP A 61 0.59 13.11 -8.14
C ASP A 61 -0.25 12.34 -9.16
N GLU A 62 -1.39 12.92 -9.55
CA GLU A 62 -2.29 12.30 -10.54
C GLU A 62 -1.60 12.17 -11.91
N GLU A 63 -0.65 13.06 -12.23
CA GLU A 63 0.14 12.99 -13.45
C GLU A 63 0.92 11.67 -13.58
N LEU A 64 1.26 11.03 -12.46
CA LEU A 64 1.97 9.74 -12.45
C LEU A 64 1.07 8.58 -12.86
N LEU A 65 -0.26 8.76 -12.86
CA LEU A 65 -1.20 7.81 -13.46
C LEU A 65 -1.04 7.72 -14.98
N ARG A 66 -0.21 8.58 -15.61
CA ARG A 66 0.23 8.38 -17.00
C ARG A 66 1.06 7.11 -17.18
N LEU A 67 1.69 6.63 -16.11
CA LEU A 67 2.45 5.39 -16.13
C LEU A 67 1.52 4.18 -16.09
N PRO A 68 1.88 3.07 -16.76
CA PRO A 68 1.11 1.85 -16.68
C PRO A 68 1.00 1.34 -15.24
N GLU A 69 -0.18 0.83 -14.88
CA GLU A 69 -0.50 0.34 -13.53
C GLU A 69 0.48 -0.73 -13.05
N GLU A 70 1.06 -1.51 -13.97
CA GLU A 70 2.08 -2.51 -13.68
C GLU A 70 3.37 -1.88 -13.14
N VAL A 71 3.83 -0.77 -13.72
CA VAL A 71 4.99 -0.01 -13.23
C VAL A 71 4.68 0.59 -11.86
N LEU A 72 3.49 1.20 -11.72
CA LEU A 72 3.07 1.82 -10.48
C LEU A 72 3.03 0.80 -9.32
N THR A 73 2.39 -0.34 -9.57
CA THR A 73 2.26 -1.44 -8.61
C THR A 73 3.61 -2.09 -8.30
N THR A 74 4.49 -2.24 -9.30
CA THR A 74 5.82 -2.83 -9.11
C THR A 74 6.69 -1.96 -8.20
N VAL A 75 6.69 -0.64 -8.42
CA VAL A 75 7.46 0.30 -7.58
C VAL A 75 6.93 0.28 -6.14
N MET A 76 5.61 0.28 -5.95
CA MET A 76 5.00 0.10 -4.62
C MET A 76 5.50 -1.20 -4.00
N LYS A 77 5.24 -2.36 -4.62
CA LYS A 77 5.62 -3.67 -4.06
C LYS A 77 7.12 -3.80 -3.77
N LYS A 78 8.00 -3.32 -4.65
CA LYS A 78 9.46 -3.45 -4.49
C LYS A 78 10.05 -2.53 -3.45
N HIS A 79 9.64 -1.26 -3.42
CA HIS A 79 10.37 -0.25 -2.66
C HIS A 79 9.82 -0.07 -1.26
N GLN A 80 8.50 -0.13 -1.10
CA GLN A 80 7.90 -0.05 0.21
C GLN A 80 6.55 -0.71 0.22
N ARG A 81 6.33 -1.61 1.17
CA ARG A 81 5.16 -2.48 1.33
C ARG A 81 3.83 -1.70 1.40
N TYR A 82 3.43 -1.15 0.26
CA TYR A 82 2.29 -0.27 0.07
C TYR A 82 1.19 -1.05 -0.63
N PHE A 83 -0.03 -0.81 -0.18
CA PHE A 83 -1.23 -1.36 -0.77
C PHE A 83 -1.76 -0.35 -1.78
N PRO A 84 -1.71 -0.66 -3.10
CA PRO A 84 -2.34 0.17 -4.11
C PRO A 84 -3.85 0.24 -3.85
N VAL A 85 -4.41 1.45 -3.97
CA VAL A 85 -5.84 1.66 -3.85
C VAL A 85 -6.43 1.78 -5.25
N VAL A 86 -7.43 0.98 -5.52
CA VAL A 86 -8.21 1.01 -6.76
C VAL A 86 -9.59 1.59 -6.46
N ASP A 87 -10.18 2.26 -7.43
CA ASP A 87 -11.52 2.81 -7.33
C ASP A 87 -12.54 1.69 -7.18
N SER A 88 -13.41 1.81 -6.18
CA SER A 88 -14.39 0.77 -5.84
C SER A 88 -15.46 0.56 -6.92
N SER A 89 -15.71 1.56 -7.77
CA SER A 89 -16.76 1.53 -8.78
C SER A 89 -16.24 1.14 -10.17
N THR A 90 -15.03 1.58 -10.51
CA THR A 90 -14.43 1.42 -11.85
C THR A 90 -13.30 0.39 -11.88
N GLY A 91 -12.73 0.03 -10.72
CA GLY A 91 -11.61 -0.89 -10.62
C GLY A 91 -10.26 -0.32 -11.09
N LYS A 92 -10.19 0.97 -11.44
CA LYS A 92 -8.96 1.63 -11.88
C LYS A 92 -8.06 2.01 -10.70
N LEU A 93 -6.74 1.95 -10.87
CA LEU A 93 -5.82 2.47 -9.86
C LEU A 93 -6.06 3.95 -9.58
N LEU A 94 -6.24 4.29 -8.30
CA LEU A 94 -6.31 5.67 -7.84
C LEU A 94 -4.90 6.18 -7.55
N ASN A 95 -4.73 7.52 -7.53
CA ASN A 95 -3.50 8.17 -7.10
C ASN A 95 -3.29 8.12 -5.58
N ALA A 96 -3.63 6.98 -4.97
CA ALA A 96 -3.62 6.77 -3.54
C ALA A 96 -3.07 5.39 -3.18
N PHE A 97 -2.50 5.31 -1.99
CA PHE A 97 -1.95 4.10 -1.43
C PHE A 97 -2.21 4.04 0.07
N VAL A 98 -2.24 2.84 0.61
CA VAL A 98 -2.27 2.62 2.05
C VAL A 98 -0.95 1.98 2.47
N THR A 99 -0.36 2.51 3.53
CA THR A 99 0.80 1.90 4.20
C THR A 99 0.44 1.60 5.65
N VAL A 100 1.19 0.71 6.28
CA VAL A 100 0.97 0.34 7.68
C VAL A 100 2.26 0.63 8.43
N ALA A 101 2.19 1.57 9.36
CA ALA A 101 3.31 1.90 10.22
C ALA A 101 3.32 1.00 11.46
N ASN A 102 4.52 0.70 11.96
CA ASN A 102 4.70 -0.04 13.21
C ASN A 102 4.78 0.93 14.40
N GLY A 103 3.87 0.78 15.36
CA GLY A 103 3.90 1.53 16.61
C GLY A 103 3.23 2.91 16.54
N ARG A 104 3.47 3.73 17.56
CA ARG A 104 2.92 5.09 17.67
C ARG A 104 3.80 6.06 16.88
N VAL A 105 3.43 6.27 15.62
CA VAL A 105 4.08 7.23 14.73
C VAL A 105 3.22 8.47 14.53
N ASP A 106 3.86 9.56 14.13
CA ASP A 106 3.16 10.76 13.68
C ASP A 106 2.68 10.53 12.24
N VAL A 107 1.36 10.40 12.08
CA VAL A 107 0.73 10.00 10.82
C VAL A 107 1.03 11.01 9.72
N ASP A 108 1.02 12.31 10.02
CA ASP A 108 1.28 13.36 9.04
C ASP A 108 2.73 13.34 8.56
N VAL A 109 3.69 13.13 9.47
CA VAL A 109 5.11 13.02 9.14
C VAL A 109 5.39 11.77 8.28
N VAL A 110 4.83 10.63 8.69
CA VAL A 110 5.01 9.37 7.96
C VAL A 110 4.33 9.44 6.60
N ARG A 111 3.14 10.03 6.50
CA ARG A 111 2.46 10.26 5.22
C ARG A 111 3.33 11.12 4.30
N ALA A 112 3.76 12.30 4.74
CA ALA A 112 4.57 13.20 3.92
C ALA A 112 5.90 12.57 3.48
N GLY A 113 6.55 11.80 4.37
CA GLY A 113 7.78 11.07 4.04
C GLY A 113 7.55 9.99 2.98
N ASN A 114 6.50 9.18 3.12
CA ASN A 114 6.17 8.14 2.15
C ASN A 114 5.76 8.73 0.79
N GLU A 115 4.97 9.81 0.78
CA GLU A 115 4.58 10.53 -0.44
C GLU A 115 5.80 11.09 -1.18
N ALA A 116 6.76 11.68 -0.46
CA ALA A 116 8.00 12.18 -1.05
C ALA A 116 8.86 11.06 -1.65
N VAL A 117 9.00 9.93 -0.94
CA VAL A 117 9.74 8.76 -1.44
C VAL A 117 9.07 8.19 -2.68
N LEU A 118 7.75 7.99 -2.64
CA LEU A 118 7.01 7.41 -3.76
C LEU A 118 7.04 8.34 -4.98
N ARG A 119 6.86 9.64 -4.79
CA ARG A 119 7.00 10.65 -5.86
C ARG A 119 8.38 10.58 -6.50
N ALA A 120 9.46 10.52 -5.71
CA ALA A 120 10.82 10.45 -6.26
C ALA A 120 11.04 9.16 -7.08
N ARG A 121 10.50 8.02 -6.63
CA ARG A 121 10.60 6.75 -7.37
C ARG A 121 9.77 6.75 -8.65
N TYR A 122 8.59 7.35 -8.62
CA TYR A 122 7.76 7.47 -9.81
C TYR A 122 8.28 8.49 -10.80
N ALA A 123 8.89 9.59 -10.35
CA ALA A 123 9.57 10.53 -11.23
C ALA A 123 10.72 9.85 -11.98
N ASP A 124 11.50 9.02 -11.28
CA ASP A 124 12.55 8.20 -11.87
C ASP A 124 11.98 7.21 -12.90
N ALA A 125 10.97 6.42 -12.51
CA ALA A 125 10.30 5.48 -13.42
C ALA A 125 9.67 6.17 -14.64
N ALA A 126 9.11 7.37 -14.45
CA ALA A 126 8.53 8.17 -15.53
C ALA A 126 9.59 8.68 -16.48
N PHE A 127 10.75 9.10 -15.97
CA PHE A 127 11.88 9.51 -16.79
C PHE A 127 12.40 8.34 -17.64
N PHE A 128 12.54 7.15 -17.06
CA PHE A 128 12.88 5.94 -17.82
C PHE A 128 11.83 5.61 -18.88
N TYR A 129 10.54 5.69 -18.54
CA TYR A 129 9.47 5.41 -19.49
C TYR A 129 9.44 6.38 -20.68
N ASP A 130 9.72 7.66 -20.44
CA ASP A 130 9.76 8.70 -21.48
C ASP A 130 10.99 8.57 -22.39
N HIS A 131 12.13 8.09 -21.86
CA HIS A 131 13.38 7.96 -22.59
C HIS A 131 13.55 6.65 -23.38
N ASP A 132 12.81 5.58 -23.03
CA ASP A 132 12.85 4.27 -23.72
C ASP A 132 11.78 4.12 -24.83
N CYS A 133 10.96 5.16 -25.08
CA CYS A 133 9.90 5.15 -26.12
C CYS A 133 10.23 6.01 -27.34
#